data_AF-A0A668AAU2-F1
#
_entry.id   AF-A0A668AAU2-F1
#
_cell.length_a   1.000
_cell.length_b   1.000
_cell.length_c   1.000
_cell.angle_alpha   90.00
_cell.angle_beta   90.00
_cell.angle_gamma   90.00
#
_symmetry.space_group_name_H-M   'P 1'
#
loop_
_entity.id
_entity.type
_entity.pdbx_description
1 polymer ?
#
loop_
_entity_poly.entity_id
_entity_poly.type
_entity_poly.pdbx_seq_one_letter_code
_entity_poly.pdbx_strand_id
1 'polypeptide(L)'
;LHDSFMFHFMSKEPSSNLESAMQMLIKTFHKYSGKEGDKYTLSRSELKELLLEELGSYLGSSKDNEAVEKVMNDLDANNDGEVDFTEFIILMGALTVACNDFFLDKRGRVGKVGGRWG
;
A
#
# COMPACT_ATOMS: atom_id res chain seq x y z
N LEU A 1 -19.65 18.23 0.11
CA LEU A 1 -18.42 19.06 0.21
C LEU A 1 -17.16 18.21 0.00
N HIS A 2 -17.03 17.07 0.68
CA HIS A 2 -15.93 16.11 0.49
C HIS A 2 -15.85 15.59 -0.96
N ASP A 3 -16.97 15.13 -1.53
CA ASP A 3 -16.99 14.56 -2.90
C ASP A 3 -16.65 15.57 -3.99
N SER A 4 -17.05 16.84 -3.84
CA SER A 4 -16.74 17.88 -4.82
C SER A 4 -15.29 18.33 -4.72
N PHE A 5 -14.71 18.34 -3.51
CA PHE A 5 -13.28 18.60 -3.32
C PHE A 5 -12.44 17.45 -3.86
N MET A 6 -12.83 16.20 -3.60
CA MET A 6 -12.13 15.02 -4.12
C MET A 6 -12.24 14.91 -5.64
N PHE A 7 -13.42 15.16 -6.21
CA PHE A 7 -13.59 15.25 -7.67
C PHE A 7 -12.71 16.35 -8.26
N HIS A 8 -12.69 17.53 -7.65
CA HIS A 8 -11.83 18.63 -8.08
C HIS A 8 -10.34 18.27 -7.98
N PHE A 9 -9.91 17.71 -6.85
CA PHE A 9 -8.54 17.26 -6.59
C PHE A 9 -8.09 16.19 -7.59
N MET A 10 -8.95 15.22 -7.93
CA MET A 10 -8.66 14.18 -8.93
C MET A 10 -8.74 14.67 -10.38
N SER A 11 -9.49 15.74 -10.66
CA SER A 11 -9.62 16.34 -11.99
C SER A 11 -8.48 17.29 -12.37
N LYS A 12 -7.63 17.66 -11.40
CA LYS A 12 -6.52 18.60 -11.60
C LYS A 12 -5.23 17.83 -11.81
N GLU A 13 -4.44 18.27 -12.80
CA GLU A 13 -3.05 17.83 -12.95
C GLU A 13 -2.29 18.09 -11.64
N PRO A 14 -1.65 17.07 -11.03
CA PRO A 14 -0.95 17.26 -9.78
C PRO A 14 0.21 18.23 -9.97
N SER A 15 0.28 19.24 -9.11
CA SER A 15 1.28 20.32 -9.18
C SER A 15 2.57 20.01 -8.43
N SER A 16 2.58 18.92 -7.64
CA SER A 16 3.74 18.46 -6.88
C SER A 16 3.79 16.93 -6.79
N ASN A 17 4.97 16.38 -6.48
CA ASN A 17 5.16 14.94 -6.33
C ASN A 17 4.27 14.33 -5.23
N LEU A 18 3.99 15.08 -4.15
CA LEU A 18 3.12 14.60 -3.08
C LEU A 18 1.66 14.53 -3.52
N GLU A 19 1.19 15.53 -4.26
CA GLU A 19 -0.15 15.49 -4.87
C GLU A 19 -0.26 14.32 -5.86
N SER A 20 0.78 14.09 -6.68
CA SER A 20 0.85 12.94 -7.59
C SER A 20 0.76 11.62 -6.83
N ALA A 21 1.55 11.46 -5.76
CA ALA A 21 1.55 10.24 -4.95
C ALA A 21 0.18 9.99 -4.29
N MET A 22 -0.43 11.03 -3.72
CA MET A 22 -1.78 10.94 -3.15
C MET A 22 -2.81 10.53 -4.20
N GLN A 23 -2.79 11.18 -5.38
CA GLN A 23 -3.69 10.81 -6.48
C GLN A 23 -3.43 9.38 -6.96
N MET A 24 -2.19 8.93 -7.02
CA MET A 24 -1.85 7.56 -7.41
C MET A 24 -2.40 6.54 -6.42
N LEU A 25 -2.28 6.78 -5.11
CA LEU A 25 -2.82 5.90 -4.08
C LEU A 25 -4.34 5.78 -4.20
N ILE A 26 -5.05 6.91 -4.34
CA ILE A 26 -6.50 6.95 -4.51
C ILE A 26 -6.93 6.24 -5.80
N LYS A 27 -6.27 6.54 -6.93
CA LYS A 27 -6.55 5.92 -8.22
C LYS A 27 -6.31 4.41 -8.20
N THR A 28 -5.26 3.97 -7.51
CA THR A 28 -4.93 2.55 -7.40
C THR A 28 -5.98 1.83 -6.57
N PHE A 29 -6.37 2.37 -5.41
CA PHE A 29 -7.44 1.77 -4.60
C PHE A 29 -8.74 1.60 -5.41
N HIS A 30 -9.21 2.67 -6.05
CA HIS A 30 -10.44 2.64 -6.86
C HIS A 30 -10.33 1.90 -8.20
N LYS A 31 -9.12 1.54 -8.64
CA LYS A 31 -8.92 0.63 -9.78
C LYS A 31 -9.32 -0.80 -9.42
N TYR A 32 -9.18 -1.19 -8.15
CA TYR A 32 -9.47 -2.54 -7.67
C TYR A 32 -10.78 -2.62 -6.89
N SER A 33 -11.21 -1.56 -6.19
CA SER A 33 -12.45 -1.55 -5.42
C SER A 33 -13.70 -1.52 -6.30
N GLY A 34 -14.79 -2.12 -5.82
CA GLY A 34 -16.10 -2.06 -6.46
C GLY A 34 -16.26 -2.87 -7.74
N LYS A 35 -15.34 -3.80 -8.02
CA LYS A 35 -15.58 -4.89 -8.98
C LYS A 35 -16.62 -5.86 -8.42
N GLU A 36 -16.61 -6.05 -7.09
CA GLU A 36 -17.55 -6.87 -6.33
C GLU A 36 -17.95 -6.12 -5.04
N GLY A 37 -19.20 -6.24 -4.59
CA GLY A 37 -19.61 -5.67 -3.29
C GLY A 37 -19.68 -4.14 -3.23
N ASP A 38 -19.14 -3.54 -2.16
CA ASP A 38 -19.10 -2.09 -1.96
C ASP A 38 -17.97 -1.44 -2.77
N LYS A 39 -18.28 -0.35 -3.46
CA LYS A 39 -17.33 0.40 -4.29
C LYS A 39 -16.28 1.18 -3.50
N TYR A 40 -16.47 1.33 -2.19
CA TYR A 40 -15.59 2.08 -1.31
C TYR A 40 -14.65 1.19 -0.48
N THR A 41 -14.76 -0.14 -0.63
CA THR A 41 -13.93 -1.11 0.07
C THR A 41 -13.33 -2.10 -0.93
N LEU A 42 -12.29 -2.81 -0.50
CA LEU A 42 -11.73 -3.94 -1.21
C LEU A 42 -12.22 -5.22 -0.54
N SER A 43 -12.92 -6.04 -1.30
CA SER A 43 -13.10 -7.43 -0.94
C SER A 43 -11.76 -8.17 -0.97
N ARG A 44 -11.76 -9.36 -0.36
CA ARG A 44 -10.60 -10.27 -0.32
C ARG A 44 -10.05 -10.62 -1.71
N SER A 45 -10.92 -10.81 -2.71
CA SER A 45 -10.54 -11.09 -4.10
C SER A 45 -9.88 -9.88 -4.75
N GLU A 46 -10.41 -8.68 -4.51
CA GLU A 46 -9.87 -7.42 -5.05
C GLU A 46 -8.55 -7.04 -4.39
N LEU A 47 -8.43 -7.19 -3.07
CA LEU A 47 -7.16 -6.98 -2.36
C LEU A 47 -6.08 -7.92 -2.90
N LYS A 48 -6.42 -9.20 -3.11
CA LYS A 48 -5.50 -10.17 -3.70
C LYS A 48 -4.98 -9.71 -5.06
N GLU A 49 -5.88 -9.24 -5.93
CA GLU A 49 -5.52 -8.75 -7.25
C GLU A 49 -4.59 -7.53 -7.16
N LEU A 50 -4.92 -6.57 -6.30
CA LEU A 50 -4.10 -5.38 -6.03
C LEU A 50 -2.68 -5.77 -5.58
N LEU A 51 -2.57 -6.65 -4.58
CA LEU A 51 -1.27 -7.06 -4.05
C LEU A 51 -0.43 -7.79 -5.10
N LEU A 52 -1.05 -8.60 -5.95
CA LEU A 52 -0.34 -9.34 -7.00
C LEU A 52 0.12 -8.43 -8.15
N GLU A 53 -0.71 -7.50 -8.60
CA GLU A 53 -0.41 -6.65 -9.75
C GLU A 53 0.50 -5.47 -9.38
N GLU A 54 0.23 -4.80 -8.26
CA GLU A 54 0.95 -3.58 -7.87
C GLU A 54 2.18 -3.91 -7.01
N LEU A 55 2.12 -4.97 -6.19
CA LEU A 55 3.17 -5.34 -5.22
C LEU A 55 3.80 -6.72 -5.46
N GLY A 56 3.46 -7.42 -6.55
CA GLY A 56 3.93 -8.79 -6.80
C GLY A 56 5.46 -8.92 -6.90
N SER A 57 6.15 -7.85 -7.26
CA SER A 57 7.63 -7.80 -7.23
C SER A 57 8.22 -7.72 -5.81
N TYR A 58 7.50 -7.09 -4.88
CA TYR A 58 7.90 -6.94 -3.47
C TYR A 58 7.54 -8.17 -2.63
N LEU A 59 6.36 -8.73 -2.85
CA LEU A 59 5.85 -9.88 -2.08
C LEU A 59 6.46 -11.22 -2.56
N GLY A 60 7.25 -11.20 -3.63
CA GLY A 60 7.74 -12.41 -4.26
C GLY A 60 6.58 -13.22 -4.84
N SER A 61 6.85 -14.45 -5.28
CA SER A 61 5.83 -15.33 -5.88
C SER A 61 4.79 -15.84 -4.87
N SER A 62 4.36 -15.04 -3.90
CA SER A 62 3.26 -15.33 -2.98
C SER A 62 1.92 -15.28 -3.73
N LYS A 63 1.75 -16.22 -4.67
CA LYS A 63 0.45 -16.68 -5.16
C LYS A 63 -0.31 -17.47 -4.07
N ASP A 64 0.30 -17.60 -2.91
CA ASP A 64 -0.22 -18.35 -1.79
C ASP A 64 -1.39 -17.59 -1.18
N ASN A 65 -2.58 -18.19 -1.24
CA ASN A 65 -3.77 -17.64 -0.63
C ASN A 65 -3.50 -17.34 0.85
N GLU A 66 -2.71 -18.15 1.54
CA GLU A 66 -2.41 -17.97 2.97
C GLU A 66 -1.69 -16.64 3.28
N ALA A 67 -0.81 -16.17 2.39
CA ALA A 67 -0.13 -14.90 2.58
C ALA A 67 -1.09 -13.72 2.42
N VAL A 68 -1.96 -13.79 1.40
CA VAL A 68 -3.03 -12.82 1.20
C VAL A 68 -3.97 -12.82 2.40
N GLU A 69 -4.26 -13.99 2.98
CA GLU A 69 -5.09 -14.06 4.18
C GLU A 69 -4.49 -13.40 5.40
N LYS A 70 -3.21 -13.60 5.62
CA LYS A 70 -2.52 -12.92 6.71
C LYS A 70 -2.57 -11.41 6.50
N VAL A 71 -2.28 -10.95 5.29
CA VAL A 71 -2.38 -9.51 4.97
C VAL A 71 -3.79 -9.00 5.17
N MET A 72 -4.83 -9.69 4.67
CA MET A 72 -6.22 -9.29 4.87
C MET A 72 -6.55 -9.17 6.37
N ASN A 73 -6.23 -10.19 7.17
CA ASN A 73 -6.51 -10.18 8.61
C ASN A 73 -5.70 -9.11 9.36
N ASP A 74 -4.50 -8.76 8.89
CA ASP A 74 -3.68 -7.71 9.47
C ASP A 74 -4.21 -6.30 9.12
N LEU A 75 -4.96 -6.17 8.01
CA LEU A 75 -5.54 -4.90 7.53
C LEU A 75 -6.96 -4.64 8.00
N ASP A 76 -7.80 -5.68 7.99
CA ASP A 76 -9.21 -5.67 8.39
C ASP A 76 -9.32 -5.49 9.91
N ALA A 77 -9.07 -4.27 10.36
CA ALA A 77 -8.96 -3.94 11.78
C ALA A 77 -10.33 -3.98 12.46
N ASN A 78 -11.38 -3.68 11.71
CA ASN A 78 -12.75 -3.71 12.18
C ASN A 78 -13.39 -5.13 12.08
N ASN A 79 -12.72 -6.07 11.41
CA ASN A 79 -13.15 -7.46 11.18
C ASN A 79 -14.49 -7.57 10.42
N ASP A 80 -14.73 -6.68 9.45
CA ASP A 80 -15.92 -6.73 8.60
C ASP A 80 -15.73 -7.58 7.34
N GLY A 81 -14.51 -8.04 7.08
CA GLY A 81 -14.16 -8.88 5.93
C GLY A 81 -13.89 -8.11 4.65
N GLU A 82 -13.82 -6.78 4.72
CA GLU A 82 -13.45 -5.86 3.66
C GLU A 82 -12.28 -4.96 4.11
N VAL A 83 -11.67 -4.23 3.18
CA VAL A 83 -10.60 -3.27 3.50
C VAL A 83 -11.00 -1.89 2.99
N ASP A 84 -11.21 -0.94 3.89
CA ASP A 84 -11.52 0.43 3.53
C ASP A 84 -10.26 1.23 3.12
N PHE A 85 -10.46 2.45 2.62
CA PHE A 85 -9.35 3.29 2.18
C PHE A 85 -8.37 3.66 3.31
N THR A 86 -8.87 3.79 4.55
CA THR A 86 -8.04 4.11 5.72
C THR A 86 -7.11 2.94 6.03
N GLU A 87 -7.64 1.72 6.06
CA GLU A 87 -6.89 0.49 6.29
C GLU A 87 -5.85 0.26 5.18
N PHE A 88 -6.22 0.50 3.93
CA PHE A 88 -5.29 0.48 2.80
C PHE A 88 -4.11 1.46 2.96
N ILE A 89 -4.37 2.71 3.38
CA ILE A 89 -3.31 3.71 3.56
C ILE A 89 -2.39 3.37 4.74
N ILE A 90 -2.93 2.78 5.80
CA ILE A 90 -2.12 2.30 6.93
C ILE A 90 -1.10 1.26 6.44
N LEU A 91 -1.49 0.32 5.57
CA LEU A 91 -0.55 -0.61 4.93
C LEU A 91 0.52 0.10 4.13
N MET A 92 0.11 1.01 3.24
CA MET A 92 1.06 1.72 2.37
C MET A 92 2.05 2.53 3.21
N GLY A 93 1.59 3.11 4.33
CA GLY A 93 2.43 3.78 5.31
C GLY A 93 3.43 2.82 5.95
N ALA A 94 2.97 1.67 6.45
CA ALA A 94 3.83 0.65 7.08
C ALA A 94 4.89 0.12 6.10
N LEU A 95 4.51 -0.21 4.86
CA LEU A 95 5.45 -0.64 3.82
C LEU A 95 6.45 0.46 3.48
N THR A 96 6.00 1.70 3.38
CA THR A 96 6.88 2.85 3.12
C THR A 96 7.91 3.03 4.23
N VAL A 97 7.49 2.93 5.51
CA VAL A 97 8.38 2.98 6.67
C VAL A 97 9.38 1.82 6.64
N ALA A 98 8.92 0.59 6.42
CA ALA A 98 9.79 -0.58 6.34
C ALA A 98 10.83 -0.48 5.21
N CYS A 99 10.41 0.00 4.03
CA CYS A 99 11.32 0.29 2.93
C CYS A 99 12.35 1.35 3.31
N ASN A 100 11.91 2.46 3.91
CA ASN A 100 12.80 3.53 4.36
C ASN A 100 13.82 3.03 5.41
N ASP A 101 13.38 2.25 6.39
CA ASP A 101 14.26 1.66 7.41
C ASP A 101 15.30 0.72 6.79
N PHE A 102 14.90 -0.10 5.82
CA PHE A 102 15.84 -0.94 5.06
C PHE A 102 16.90 -0.11 4.31
N PHE A 103 16.49 0.99 3.69
CA PHE A 103 17.43 1.91 3.03
C PHE A 103 18.38 2.57 4.03
N LEU A 104 17.92 2.95 5.22
CA LEU A 104 18.73 3.54 6.28
C LEU A 104 19.68 2.52 6.92
N ASP A 105 19.25 1.27 7.13
CA ASP A 105 20.10 0.18 7.63
C ASP A 105 21.23 -0.14 6.64
N LYS A 106 20.95 -0.13 5.33
CA LYS A 106 22.00 -0.27 4.30
C LYS A 106 23.01 0.88 4.32
N ARG A 107 22.58 2.12 4.59
CA ARG A 107 23.50 3.26 4.76
C ARG A 107 24.32 3.15 6.04
N GLY A 108 23.79 2.56 7.11
CA GLY A 108 24.51 2.28 8.35
C GLY A 108 25.60 1.20 8.21
N ARG A 109 25.43 0.23 7.29
CA ARG A 109 26.42 -0.83 7.04
C ARG A 109 27.59 -0.40 6.15
N VAL A 110 27.48 0.69 5.39
CA VAL A 110 28.60 1.23 4.58
C VAL A 110 29.63 2.01 5.43
N GLY A 111 29.37 2.22 6.72
CA GLY A 111 30.26 2.96 7.64
C GLY A 111 31.16 2.13 8.56
N LYS A 112 31.14 0.79 8.50
CA LYS A 112 32.00 -0.06 9.36
C LYS A 112 32.75 -1.11 8.53
N VAL A 113 33.62 -0.66 7.64
CA VAL A 113 34.76 -1.45 7.20
C VAL A 113 36.00 -0.88 7.87
N GLY A 114 36.57 -1.66 8.81
CA GLY A 114 37.93 -1.44 9.30
C GLY A 114 38.04 -1.27 10.80
N GLY A 115 38.27 -2.39 11.50
CA GLY A 115 38.98 -2.36 12.77
C GLY A 115 38.34 -3.17 13.88
N ARG A 116 38.69 -4.45 13.96
CA ARG A 116 39.44 -5.01 15.11
C ARG A 116 39.68 -6.50 14.87
N TRP A 117 40.87 -6.82 14.38
CA TRP A 117 41.55 -8.08 14.67
C TRP A 117 42.86 -7.69 15.37
N GLY A 118 43.14 -8.30 16.51
CA GLY A 118 44.27 -8.00 17.40
C GLY A 118 43.81 -7.68 18.80
#